data_AF-A0A531MN69-F1
#
_entry.id   AF-A0A531MN69-F1
#
_cell.length_a   1.000
_cell.length_b   1.000
_cell.length_c   1.000
_cell.angle_alpha   90.00
_cell.angle_beta   90.00
_cell.angle_gamma   90.00
#
_symmetry.space_group_name_H-M   'P 1'
#
loop_
_entity.id
_entity.type
_entity.pdbx_description
1 polymer ?
#
loop_
_entity_poly.entity_id
_entity_poly.type
_entity_poly.pdbx_seq_one_letter_code
_entity_poly.pdbx_strand_id
1 'polypeptide(L)' 'MTSHDDGLPNDPEGIRLMIHALIDGELDAAAALAVERRIAADPRLAAEHARIVA' A
#
# COMPACT_ATOMS: atom_id res chain seq x y z
N MET A 1 -9.87 -14.74 -10.61
CA MET A 1 -9.77 -13.34 -10.15
C MET A 1 -9.22 -13.39 -8.75
N THR A 2 -7.90 -13.24 -8.58
CA THR A 2 -7.26 -13.21 -7.26
C THR A 2 -7.59 -11.87 -6.61
N SER A 3 -8.79 -11.80 -6.03
CA SER A 3 -9.13 -10.76 -5.06
C SER A 3 -8.12 -10.93 -3.93
N HIS A 4 -7.13 -10.06 -3.86
CA HIS A 4 -6.45 -9.88 -2.60
C HIS A 4 -7.51 -9.33 -1.64
N ASP A 5 -7.91 -10.14 -0.66
CA ASP A 5 -8.92 -9.88 0.37
C ASP A 5 -8.57 -8.67 1.29
N ASP A 6 -7.57 -7.90 0.92
CA ASP A 6 -7.03 -6.77 1.68
C ASP A 6 -7.86 -5.49 1.47
N GLY A 7 -8.87 -5.50 0.57
CA GLY A 7 -9.71 -4.34 0.26
C GLY A 7 -9.00 -3.21 -0.50
N LEU A 8 -7.76 -3.45 -0.94
CA LEU A 8 -6.93 -2.45 -1.61
C LEU A 8 -7.20 -2.41 -3.12
N PRO A 9 -7.09 -1.22 -3.74
CA PRO A 9 -7.07 -1.11 -5.19
C PRO A 9 -5.94 -1.96 -5.79
N ASN A 10 -6.20 -2.62 -6.92
CA ASN A 10 -5.17 -3.39 -7.63
C ASN A 10 -4.47 -2.58 -8.73
N ASP A 11 -4.96 -1.37 -9.01
CA ASP A 11 -4.38 -0.45 -9.97
C ASP A 11 -3.16 0.26 -9.37
N PRO A 12 -2.10 0.49 -10.17
CA PRO A 12 -0.86 1.09 -9.69
C PRO A 12 -1.04 2.51 -9.13
N GLU A 13 -2.00 3.29 -9.66
CA GLU A 13 -2.31 4.62 -9.13
C GLU A 13 -3.04 4.55 -7.78
N GLY A 14 -3.98 3.62 -7.64
CA GLY A 14 -4.71 3.43 -6.39
C GLY A 14 -3.76 3.02 -5.24
N ILE A 15 -2.83 2.10 -5.52
CA ILE A 15 -1.83 1.70 -4.52
C ILE A 15 -0.91 2.88 -4.15
N ARG A 16 -0.49 3.69 -5.12
CA ARG A 16 0.33 4.88 -4.84
C ARG A 16 -0.38 5.87 -3.92
N LEU A 17 -1.67 6.10 -4.13
CA LEU A 17 -2.49 6.94 -3.25
C LEU A 17 -2.57 6.33 -1.85
N MET A 18 -2.71 5.00 -1.72
CA MET A 18 -2.71 4.36 -0.40
C MET A 18 -1.35 4.47 0.29
N ILE A 19 -0.24 4.41 -0.45
CA ILE A 19 1.09 4.65 0.12
C ILE A 19 1.20 6.09 0.64
N HIS A 20 0.69 7.09 -0.09
CA HIS A 20 0.74 8.48 0.37
C HIS A 20 -0.10 8.67 1.62
N ALA A 21 -1.34 8.16 1.64
CA ALA A 21 -2.19 8.19 2.82
C ALA A 21 -1.57 7.46 4.03
N LEU A 22 -0.70 6.46 3.81
CA LEU A 22 0.00 5.74 4.89
C LEU A 22 1.06 6.61 5.52
N ILE A 23 1.78 7.34 4.70
CA ILE A 23 2.84 8.26 5.10
C ILE A 23 2.23 9.50 5.75
N ASP A 24 1.12 10.01 5.21
CA ASP A 24 0.35 11.13 5.76
C ASP A 24 -0.41 10.75 7.06
N GLY A 25 -0.52 9.45 7.37
CA GLY A 25 -1.18 8.95 8.57
C GLY A 25 -2.71 9.01 8.52
N GLU A 26 -3.30 9.13 7.33
CA GLU A 26 -4.74 9.23 7.11
C GLU A 26 -5.44 7.86 6.99
N LEU A 27 -4.70 6.76 6.88
CA LEU A 27 -5.31 5.42 6.86
C LEU A 27 -5.70 4.94 8.25
N ASP A 28 -6.83 4.21 8.29
CA ASP A 28 -7.19 3.41 9.44
C ASP A 28 -6.19 2.26 9.65
N ALA A 29 -6.15 1.70 10.87
CA ALA A 29 -5.22 0.63 11.22
C ALA A 29 -5.38 -0.63 10.33
N ALA A 30 -6.60 -0.98 9.91
CA ALA A 30 -6.83 -2.12 9.03
C ALA A 30 -6.27 -1.87 7.63
N ALA A 31 -6.53 -0.70 7.07
CA ALA A 31 -6.02 -0.32 5.76
C ALA A 31 -4.50 -0.12 5.76
N ALA A 32 -3.92 0.44 6.83
CA ALA A 32 -2.47 0.53 6.99
C ALA A 32 -1.83 -0.88 6.97
N LEU A 33 -2.36 -1.81 7.77
CA LEU A 33 -1.85 -3.19 7.81
C LEU A 33 -1.97 -3.90 6.45
N ALA A 34 -3.07 -3.68 5.73
CA ALA A 34 -3.27 -4.20 4.39
C ALA A 34 -2.20 -3.67 3.41
N VAL A 35 -1.92 -2.37 3.45
CA VAL A 35 -0.91 -1.73 2.59
C VAL A 35 0.48 -2.25 2.93
N GLU A 36 0.82 -2.33 4.21
CA GLU A 36 2.09 -2.90 4.68
C GLU A 36 2.27 -4.36 4.25
N ARG A 37 1.22 -5.19 4.34
CA ARG A 37 1.26 -6.58 3.84
C ARG A 37 1.49 -6.64 2.35
N ARG A 38 0.85 -5.76 1.57
CA ARG A 38 1.05 -5.69 0.12
C ARG A 38 2.48 -5.25 -0.22
N ILE A 39 2.99 -4.26 0.49
CA ILE A 39 4.38 -3.81 0.38
C ILE A 39 5.34 -4.96 0.69
N ALA A 40 5.08 -5.73 1.75
CA ALA A 40 5.88 -6.90 2.10
C ALA A 40 5.78 -8.03 1.06
N ALA A 41 4.64 -8.17 0.38
CA ALA A 41 4.41 -9.18 -0.65
C ALA A 41 4.98 -8.79 -2.03
N ASP A 42 5.07 -7.49 -2.36
CA ASP A 42 5.66 -7.00 -3.61
C ASP A 42 6.93 -6.15 -3.35
N PRO A 43 8.13 -6.69 -3.61
CA PRO A 43 9.39 -5.98 -3.37
C PRO A 43 9.55 -4.72 -4.24
N ARG A 44 8.85 -4.62 -5.39
CA ARG A 44 8.86 -3.38 -6.20
C ARG A 44 8.08 -2.28 -5.51
N LEU A 45 7.00 -2.65 -4.84
CA LEU A 45 6.18 -1.72 -4.08
C LEU A 45 6.90 -1.26 -2.82
N ALA A 46 7.64 -2.14 -2.15
CA ALA A 46 8.53 -1.76 -1.06
C ALA A 46 9.60 -0.74 -1.47
N ALA A 47 10.20 -0.91 -2.65
CA ALA A 47 11.17 0.06 -3.17
C ALA A 47 10.52 1.43 -3.46
N GLU A 48 9.29 1.46 -3.97
CA GLU A 48 8.56 2.71 -4.20
C GLU A 48 8.17 3.38 -2.87
N HIS A 49 7.64 2.63 -1.90
CA HIS A 49 7.34 3.13 -0.56
C HIS A 49 8.60 3.71 0.11
N ALA A 50 9.73 2.99 0.05
CA ALA A 50 11.00 3.46 0.60
C ALA A 50 11.52 4.73 -0.11
N ARG A 51 11.24 4.92 -1.41
CA ARG A 51 11.59 6.16 -2.13
C ARG A 51 10.72 7.34 -1.75
N ILE A 52 9.44 7.12 -1.44
CA ILE A 52 8.51 8.19 -1.05
C ILE A 52 8.75 8.62 0.41
N VAL A 53 9.16 7.67 1.27
CA VAL A 53 9.47 7.93 2.70
C VAL A 53 10.85 8.58 2.92
N ALA A 54 11.83 8.31 2.05
CA ALA A 54 13.22 8.79 2.19
C ALA A 54 13.37 10.28 1.84
#